data_AF-A0A6P1DL52-F1
#
_entry.id   AF-A0A6P1DL52-F1
#
_cell.length_a   1.000
_cell.length_b   1.000
_cell.length_c   1.000
_cell.angle_alpha   90.00
_cell.angle_beta   90.00
_cell.angle_gamma   90.00
#
_symmetry.space_group_name_H-M   'P 1'
#
loop_
_entity.id
_entity.type
_entity.pdbx_description
1 polymer ?
#
loop_
_entity_poly.entity_id
_entity_poly.type
_entity_poly.pdbx_seq_one_letter_code
_entity_poly.pdbx_strand_id
1 'polypeptide(L)'
;MKKYLGIGLITLVSIALFGCGASKAKAQNEHPFKVLEATYVNSVGEQPDLVETTIKISINNKEIQLDSVYFRNSGTPLKRLESIENSIFTASFITSTTLHDYILDSDPKQEFGNKPPVSKAKLPFELIGNEAVVSYFYKDKINYYKISEVKEE
;
A
#
# COMPACT_ATOMS: atom_id res chain seq x y z
N MET A 1 54.69 -53.11 -11.26
CA MET A 1 54.32 -52.48 -12.56
C MET A 1 52.80 -52.40 -12.65
N LYS A 2 52.28 -51.33 -13.29
CA LYS A 2 50.86 -50.93 -13.45
C LYS A 2 50.33 -50.08 -12.27
N LYS A 3 50.56 -48.76 -12.26
CA LYS A 3 49.82 -47.68 -12.97
C LYS A 3 48.33 -47.63 -12.57
N TYR A 4 48.04 -46.96 -11.46
CA TYR A 4 46.78 -46.21 -11.28
C TYR A 4 47.14 -44.82 -10.76
N LEU A 5 47.78 -44.08 -11.67
CA LEU A 5 48.05 -42.66 -11.56
C LEU A 5 46.94 -41.97 -12.36
N GLY A 6 46.09 -41.21 -11.67
CA GLY A 6 45.14 -40.28 -12.28
C GLY A 6 43.74 -40.84 -12.53
N ILE A 7 42.75 -40.00 -12.22
CA ILE A 7 41.30 -40.13 -12.46
C ILE A 7 40.58 -40.91 -11.35
N GLY A 8 39.74 -40.35 -10.48
CA GLY A 8 39.15 -39.02 -10.45
C GLY A 8 39.16 -38.43 -9.04
N LEU A 9 39.99 -37.40 -8.88
CA LEU A 9 39.99 -36.44 -7.78
C LEU A 9 38.83 -35.42 -7.95
N ILE A 10 37.65 -35.86 -8.39
CA ILE A 10 36.49 -34.99 -8.67
C ILE A 10 35.24 -35.60 -8.02
N THR A 11 35.29 -35.76 -6.70
CA THR A 11 34.10 -35.98 -5.87
C THR A 11 34.34 -35.34 -4.51
N LEU A 12 34.71 -34.06 -4.49
CA LEU A 12 34.91 -33.31 -3.23
C LEU A 12 34.41 -31.85 -3.32
N VAL A 13 33.36 -31.59 -4.10
CA VAL A 13 32.73 -30.26 -4.12
C VAL A 13 31.23 -30.48 -4.36
N SER A 14 30.41 -30.60 -3.31
CA SER A 14 28.94 -30.30 -3.35
C SER A 14 28.11 -30.71 -2.12
N ILE A 15 28.62 -30.66 -0.88
CA ILE A 15 27.73 -30.53 0.29
C ILE A 15 28.28 -29.46 1.23
N ALA A 16 27.96 -28.19 0.94
CA ALA A 16 28.11 -27.08 1.89
C ALA A 16 27.21 -25.90 1.50
N LEU A 17 25.91 -26.11 1.27
CA LEU A 17 24.91 -25.04 1.16
C LEU A 17 23.56 -25.47 1.78
N PHE A 18 23.58 -25.97 3.02
CA PHE A 18 22.39 -25.96 3.88
C PHE A 18 22.52 -24.84 4.90
N GLY A 19 22.64 -23.62 4.39
CA GLY A 19 22.50 -22.39 5.14
C GLY A 19 21.25 -21.66 4.68
N CYS A 20 20.08 -22.30 4.76
CA CYS A 20 18.82 -21.55 4.72
C CYS A 20 18.68 -20.84 6.08
N GLY A 21 19.46 -19.77 6.23
CA GLY A 21 19.18 -18.73 7.19
C GLY A 21 17.91 -18.03 6.73
N ALA A 22 16.76 -18.69 6.91
CA ALA A 22 15.53 -17.97 7.16
C ALA A 22 15.73 -17.30 8.53
N SER A 23 16.53 -16.22 8.54
CA SER A 23 16.31 -15.16 9.50
C SER A 23 14.85 -14.82 9.32
N LYS A 24 14.00 -15.36 10.21
CA LYS A 24 12.72 -14.78 10.50
C LYS A 24 13.08 -13.33 10.77
N ALA A 25 12.91 -12.47 9.76
CA ALA A 25 12.96 -11.05 9.96
C ALA A 25 12.00 -10.87 11.12
N LYS A 26 12.54 -10.55 12.31
CA LYS A 26 11.72 -10.26 13.46
C LYS A 26 10.89 -9.10 12.96
N ALA A 27 9.63 -9.37 12.62
CA ALA A 27 8.70 -8.37 12.17
C ALA A 27 8.77 -7.31 13.26
N GLN A 28 9.26 -6.14 12.88
CA GLN A 28 9.55 -5.03 13.77
C GLN A 28 8.19 -4.44 14.18
N ASN A 29 7.41 -5.23 14.93
CA ASN A 29 5.97 -5.10 15.07
C ASN A 29 5.55 -4.18 16.21
N GLU A 30 6.49 -3.49 16.85
CA GLU A 30 6.16 -2.44 17.80
C GLU A 30 6.19 -1.10 17.07
N HIS A 31 5.06 -0.82 16.42
CA HIS A 31 4.77 0.52 15.92
C HIS A 31 4.69 1.49 17.11
N PRO A 32 5.19 2.73 16.98
CA PRO A 32 5.21 3.70 18.07
C PRO A 32 3.83 4.28 18.40
N PHE A 33 2.76 3.72 17.84
CA PHE A 33 1.37 4.10 18.06
C PHE A 33 0.44 2.90 17.85
N LYS A 34 -0.81 3.06 18.28
CA LYS A 34 -1.95 2.21 17.96
C LYS A 34 -3.00 3.05 17.25
N VAL A 35 -3.62 2.48 16.24
CA VAL A 35 -4.85 3.04 15.65
C VAL A 35 -5.99 2.77 16.64
N LEU A 36 -6.63 3.85 17.10
CA LEU A 36 -7.78 3.80 18.00
C LEU A 36 -9.06 3.58 17.19
N GLU A 37 -9.18 4.31 16.08
CA GLU A 37 -10.32 4.24 15.19
C GLU A 37 -9.90 4.59 13.76
N ALA A 38 -10.54 3.95 12.78
CA ALA A 38 -10.45 4.30 11.37
C ALA A 38 -11.86 4.20 10.76
N THR A 39 -12.37 5.32 10.26
CA THR A 39 -13.68 5.37 9.58
C THR A 39 -13.57 5.98 8.19
N TYR A 40 -14.56 5.71 7.34
CA TYR A 40 -14.77 6.42 6.09
C TYR A 40 -16.24 6.82 5.93
N VAL A 41 -16.47 7.91 5.20
CA VAL A 41 -17.79 8.33 4.74
C VAL A 41 -17.73 8.66 3.25
N ASN A 42 -18.78 8.30 2.51
CA ASN A 42 -18.95 8.72 1.13
C ASN A 42 -19.93 9.90 1.08
N SER A 43 -19.53 10.98 0.41
CA SER A 43 -20.37 12.13 0.12
C SER A 43 -20.43 12.38 -1.37
N VAL A 44 -21.52 13.00 -1.83
CA VAL A 44 -21.57 13.56 -3.17
C VAL A 44 -20.50 14.66 -3.24
N GLY A 45 -19.61 14.57 -4.21
CA GLY A 45 -18.58 15.57 -4.44
C GLY A 45 -19.18 16.89 -4.94
N GLU A 46 -18.33 17.88 -5.17
CA GLU A 46 -18.78 19.20 -5.68
C GLU A 46 -19.52 19.11 -7.02
N GLN A 47 -19.22 18.07 -7.82
CA GLN A 47 -19.93 17.73 -9.04
C GLN A 47 -20.75 16.45 -8.83
N PRO A 48 -21.97 16.35 -9.38
CA PRO A 48 -22.89 15.24 -9.11
C PRO A 48 -22.38 13.86 -9.58
N ASP A 49 -21.43 13.85 -10.50
CA ASP A 49 -20.75 12.68 -11.04
C ASP A 49 -19.48 12.29 -10.26
N LEU A 50 -19.14 13.03 -9.21
CA LEU A 50 -18.02 12.75 -8.32
C LEU A 50 -18.53 12.26 -6.97
N VAL A 51 -17.88 11.23 -6.45
CA VAL A 51 -18.03 10.76 -5.06
C VAL A 51 -16.74 11.07 -4.34
N GLU A 52 -16.87 11.78 -3.22
CA GLU A 52 -15.77 12.00 -2.28
C GLU A 52 -15.85 10.95 -1.16
N THR A 53 -14.77 10.19 -0.98
CA THR A 53 -14.59 9.30 0.17
C THR A 53 -13.63 9.96 1.14
N THR A 54 -14.12 10.37 2.31
CA THR A 54 -13.30 10.95 3.38
C THR A 54 -12.95 9.87 4.39
N ILE A 55 -11.67 9.67 4.67
CA ILE A 55 -11.16 8.77 5.71
C ILE A 55 -10.74 9.59 6.93
N LYS A 56 -11.13 9.11 8.12
CA LYS A 56 -10.71 9.64 9.42
C LYS A 56 -9.97 8.56 10.20
N ILE A 57 -8.78 8.87 10.70
CA ILE A 57 -7.93 7.94 11.46
C ILE A 57 -7.51 8.61 12.76
N SER A 58 -7.77 7.97 13.90
CA SER A 58 -7.28 8.43 15.20
C SER A 58 -6.22 7.48 15.76
N ILE A 59 -5.17 8.06 16.35
CA ILE A 59 -4.07 7.31 16.97
C ILE A 59 -3.84 7.78 18.40
N ASN A 60 -3.29 6.88 19.23
CA ASN A 60 -3.02 7.12 20.64
C ASN A 60 -1.68 7.84 20.92
N ASN A 61 -0.94 8.23 19.89
CA ASN A 61 0.34 8.91 20.05
C ASN A 61 0.37 10.18 19.19
N LYS A 62 0.45 11.34 19.85
CA LYS A 62 0.46 12.63 19.17
C LYS A 62 1.81 13.01 18.57
N GLU A 63 2.90 12.39 18.97
CA GLU A 63 4.22 12.68 18.44
C GLU A 63 4.40 12.10 17.03
N ILE A 64 3.60 11.09 16.66
CA ILE A 64 3.65 10.45 15.35
C ILE A 64 2.86 11.26 14.34
N GLN A 65 3.52 11.64 13.26
CA GLN A 65 2.89 12.21 12.07
C GLN A 65 2.66 11.10 11.05
N LEU A 66 1.38 10.83 10.74
CA LEU A 66 1.03 10.05 9.56
C LEU A 66 1.24 10.88 8.30
N ASP A 67 1.75 10.24 7.25
CA ASP A 67 2.13 10.89 6.00
C ASP A 67 1.04 10.70 4.92
N SER A 68 0.75 9.45 4.56
CA SER A 68 -0.23 9.11 3.52
C SER A 68 -1.09 7.93 3.96
N VAL A 69 -2.31 7.85 3.43
CA VAL A 69 -3.18 6.68 3.52
C VAL A 69 -3.39 6.08 2.14
N TYR A 70 -3.37 4.76 2.10
CA TYR A 70 -3.67 3.95 0.94
C TYR A 70 -4.94 3.15 1.21
N PHE A 71 -5.96 3.36 0.40
CA PHE A 71 -7.28 2.74 0.53
C PHE A 71 -7.83 2.45 -0.86
N ARG A 72 -8.40 1.25 -1.06
CA ARG A 72 -9.00 0.82 -2.34
C ARG A 72 -8.10 1.10 -3.56
N ASN A 73 -6.81 0.73 -3.45
CA ASN A 73 -5.77 0.89 -4.48
C ASN A 73 -5.49 2.34 -4.91
N SER A 74 -5.84 3.32 -4.06
CA SER A 74 -5.52 4.73 -4.25
C SER A 74 -4.76 5.22 -3.01
N GLY A 75 -3.81 6.14 -3.20
CA GLY A 75 -3.06 6.77 -2.11
C GLY A 75 -3.28 8.28 -2.08
N THR A 76 -3.40 8.87 -0.89
CA THR A 76 -3.52 10.33 -0.72
C THR A 76 -2.85 10.76 0.60
N PRO A 77 -2.27 11.98 0.67
CA PRO A 77 -1.68 12.50 1.89
C PRO A 77 -2.71 12.66 3.03
N LEU A 78 -2.30 12.35 4.25
CA LEU A 78 -3.08 12.59 5.47
C LEU A 78 -2.80 13.99 6.02
N LYS A 79 -3.86 14.68 6.42
CA LYS A 79 -3.79 15.96 7.12
C LYS A 79 -4.15 15.76 8.58
N ARG A 80 -3.33 16.28 9.49
CA ARG A 80 -3.63 16.25 10.93
C ARG A 80 -4.69 17.31 11.25
N LEU A 81 -5.69 16.92 12.03
CA LEU A 81 -6.62 17.83 12.70
C LEU A 81 -6.11 18.12 14.10
N GLU A 82 -6.11 19.40 14.49
CA GLU A 82 -5.76 19.84 15.84
C GLU A 82 -6.79 19.30 16.84
N SER A 83 -6.38 18.43 17.78
CA SER A 83 -7.25 17.90 18.84
C SER A 83 -6.49 17.70 20.15
N ILE A 84 -7.18 17.92 21.28
CA ILE A 84 -6.59 18.04 22.62
C ILE A 84 -6.19 16.68 23.22
N GLU A 85 -6.77 15.56 22.79
CA GLU A 85 -6.56 14.24 23.44
C GLU A 85 -5.97 13.16 22.53
N ASN A 86 -6.40 13.09 21.27
CA ASN A 86 -5.90 12.14 20.27
C ASN A 86 -5.38 12.87 19.04
N SER A 87 -4.47 12.25 18.28
CA SER A 87 -4.14 12.76 16.95
C SER A 87 -5.08 12.17 15.92
N ILE A 88 -5.90 13.04 15.33
CA ILE A 88 -6.86 12.71 14.29
C ILE A 88 -6.26 13.15 12.96
N PHE A 89 -6.37 12.28 11.95
CA PHE A 89 -5.91 12.54 10.59
C PHE A 89 -7.08 12.34 9.63
N THR A 90 -7.13 13.17 8.59
CA THR A 90 -8.14 13.12 7.54
C THR A 90 -7.52 13.10 6.15
N ALA A 91 -8.19 12.45 5.21
CA ALA A 91 -7.79 12.32 3.82
C ALA A 91 -9.03 12.14 2.94
N SER A 92 -9.07 12.80 1.78
CA SER A 92 -10.16 12.67 0.82
C SER A 92 -9.69 12.01 -0.46
N PHE A 93 -10.51 11.11 -0.99
CA PHE A 93 -10.39 10.51 -2.31
C PHE A 93 -11.54 10.98 -3.17
N ILE A 94 -11.26 11.48 -4.37
CA ILE A 94 -12.29 11.81 -5.35
C ILE A 94 -12.31 10.72 -6.41
N THR A 95 -13.48 10.13 -6.61
CA THR A 95 -13.72 9.12 -7.64
C THR A 95 -14.88 9.56 -8.52
N SER A 96 -14.76 9.38 -9.84
CA SER A 96 -15.89 9.61 -10.73
C SER A 96 -16.77 8.36 -10.80
N THR A 97 -18.07 8.57 -10.80
CA THR A 97 -19.07 7.53 -11.06
C THR A 97 -19.32 7.34 -12.56
N THR A 98 -18.80 8.23 -13.41
CA THR A 98 -18.85 8.05 -14.86
C THR A 98 -17.89 6.94 -15.29
N LEU A 99 -18.42 5.97 -16.04
CA LEU A 99 -17.60 5.02 -16.76
C LEU A 99 -16.83 5.80 -17.84
N HIS A 100 -15.54 5.56 -17.98
CA HIS A 100 -14.79 6.10 -19.12
C HIS A 100 -15.46 5.60 -20.40
N ASP A 101 -15.95 6.53 -21.20
CA ASP A 101 -16.58 6.25 -22.48
C ASP A 101 -15.47 6.02 -23.53
N TYR A 102 -15.05 4.77 -23.68
CA TYR A 102 -14.12 4.36 -24.73
C TYR A 102 -14.89 4.12 -26.01
N ILE A 103 -14.50 4.79 -27.08
CA ILE A 103 -15.02 4.50 -28.43
C ILE A 103 -14.35 3.21 -28.89
N LEU A 104 -15.12 2.12 -29.01
CA LEU A 104 -14.65 0.84 -29.53
C LEU A 104 -15.24 0.67 -30.94
N ASP A 105 -14.41 0.82 -31.97
CA ASP A 105 -14.83 0.78 -33.38
C ASP A 105 -14.03 -0.27 -34.16
N SER A 106 -14.65 -0.79 -35.22
CA SER A 106 -13.97 -1.70 -36.17
C SER A 106 -12.85 -1.01 -36.96
N ASP A 107 -12.93 0.30 -37.19
CA ASP A 107 -11.89 1.11 -37.81
C ASP A 107 -11.02 1.80 -36.73
N PRO A 108 -9.74 1.43 -36.58
CA PRO A 108 -8.84 1.99 -35.57
C PRO A 108 -8.69 3.52 -35.64
N LYS A 109 -8.99 4.15 -36.78
CA LYS A 109 -8.95 5.62 -36.90
C LYS A 109 -10.03 6.31 -36.09
N GLN A 110 -11.18 5.65 -35.87
CA GLN A 110 -12.28 6.21 -35.08
C GLN A 110 -11.97 6.19 -33.57
N GLU A 111 -11.01 5.37 -33.14
CA GLU A 111 -10.53 5.34 -31.76
C GLU A 111 -9.45 6.39 -31.47
N PHE A 112 -9.03 7.16 -32.48
CA PHE A 112 -8.00 8.20 -32.36
C PHE A 112 -8.52 9.36 -31.51
N GLY A 113 -8.31 9.24 -30.20
CA GLY A 113 -8.84 10.16 -29.19
C GLY A 113 -9.13 9.50 -27.84
N ASN A 114 -9.26 8.16 -27.82
CA ASN A 114 -9.32 7.40 -26.58
C ASN A 114 -8.09 7.68 -25.72
N LYS A 115 -8.31 8.13 -24.48
CA LYS A 115 -7.22 8.33 -23.52
C LYS A 115 -6.91 7.01 -22.84
N PRO A 116 -5.64 6.61 -22.73
CA PRO A 116 -5.30 5.40 -21.99
C PRO A 116 -5.73 5.54 -20.52
N PRO A 117 -6.15 4.44 -19.87
CA PRO A 117 -6.49 4.48 -18.45
C PRO A 117 -5.29 5.00 -17.65
N VAL A 118 -5.56 5.87 -16.68
CA VAL A 118 -4.52 6.41 -15.80
C VAL A 118 -3.88 5.25 -15.04
N SER A 119 -2.60 5.00 -15.30
CA SER A 119 -1.85 3.96 -14.59
C SER A 119 -1.72 4.34 -13.12
N LYS A 120 -2.36 3.57 -12.23
CA LYS A 120 -2.17 3.71 -10.79
C LYS A 120 -0.77 3.20 -10.42
N ALA A 121 -0.10 3.89 -9.50
CA ALA A 121 1.18 3.45 -8.98
C ALA A 121 1.03 2.04 -8.37
N LYS A 122 1.93 1.12 -8.73
CA LYS A 122 1.96 -0.21 -8.11
C LYS A 122 2.41 -0.05 -6.66
N LEU A 123 1.48 -0.24 -5.74
CA LEU A 123 1.79 -0.30 -4.31
C LEU A 123 2.53 -1.62 -4.01
N PRO A 124 3.48 -1.64 -3.07
CA PRO A 124 4.19 -2.86 -2.69
C PRO A 124 3.33 -3.81 -1.83
N PHE A 125 2.03 -3.55 -1.73
CA PHE A 125 1.06 -4.31 -0.96
C PHE A 125 -0.28 -4.34 -1.70
N GLU A 126 -1.02 -5.42 -1.49
CA GLU A 126 -2.40 -5.57 -1.95
C GLU A 126 -3.35 -5.24 -0.81
N LEU A 127 -4.40 -4.46 -1.11
CA LEU A 127 -5.46 -4.12 -0.17
C LEU A 127 -6.73 -4.82 -0.63
N ILE A 128 -7.36 -5.57 0.27
CA ILE A 128 -8.63 -6.24 0.01
C ILE A 128 -9.75 -5.64 0.86
N GLY A 129 -10.95 -5.54 0.28
CA GLY A 129 -12.12 -5.01 0.99
C GLY A 129 -11.92 -3.59 1.54
N ASN A 130 -12.15 -3.44 2.85
CA ASN A 130 -12.01 -2.17 3.56
C ASN A 130 -10.69 -2.09 4.36
N GLU A 131 -9.64 -2.77 3.90
CA GLU A 131 -8.29 -2.59 4.44
C GLU A 131 -7.68 -1.25 4.02
N ALA A 132 -6.85 -0.68 4.87
CA ALA A 132 -6.01 0.46 4.55
C ALA A 132 -4.56 0.23 5.01
N VAL A 133 -3.64 0.96 4.41
CA VAL A 133 -2.27 1.10 4.89
C VAL A 133 -1.99 2.58 5.10
N VAL A 134 -1.34 2.93 6.21
CA VAL A 134 -0.83 4.29 6.42
C VAL A 134 0.69 4.29 6.41
N SER A 135 1.29 5.26 5.72
CA SER A 135 2.71 5.57 5.85
C SER A 135 2.93 6.57 6.99
N TYR A 136 4.08 6.47 7.65
CA TYR A 136 4.51 7.43 8.66
C TYR A 136 6.04 7.46 8.76
N PHE A 137 6.60 8.59 9.19
CA PHE A 137 8.02 8.70 9.45
C PHE A 137 8.31 8.38 10.92
N TYR A 138 9.31 7.52 11.16
CA TYR A 138 9.81 7.23 12.50
C TYR A 138 11.29 6.89 12.43
N LYS A 139 12.11 7.60 13.22
CA LYS A 139 13.58 7.48 13.22
C LYS A 139 14.17 7.61 11.80
N ASP A 140 13.78 8.68 11.10
CA ASP A 140 14.24 9.03 9.74
C ASP A 140 13.99 7.98 8.67
N LYS A 141 13.02 7.07 8.91
CA LYS A 141 12.60 6.05 7.95
C LYS A 141 11.10 6.09 7.74
N ILE A 142 10.68 5.87 6.50
CA ILE A 142 9.28 5.61 6.19
C ILE A 142 8.92 4.19 6.67
N ASN A 143 7.80 4.10 7.37
CA ASN A 143 7.23 2.86 7.87
C ASN A 143 5.77 2.76 7.42
N TYR A 144 5.25 1.55 7.38
CA TYR A 144 3.87 1.27 6.98
C TYR A 144 3.13 0.54 8.10
N TYR A 145 1.89 0.93 8.35
CA TYR A 145 0.99 0.28 9.30
C TYR A 145 -0.26 -0.18 8.56
N LYS A 146 -0.60 -1.47 8.65
CA LYS A 146 -1.83 -2.02 8.05
C LYS A 146 -3.00 -1.91 9.03
N ILE A 147 -4.09 -1.31 8.56
CA ILE A 147 -5.38 -1.23 9.21
C ILE A 147 -6.26 -2.31 8.56
N SER A 148 -6.62 -3.34 9.33
CA SER A 148 -7.37 -4.48 8.80
C SER A 148 -8.80 -4.14 8.40
N GLU A 149 -9.38 -3.10 9.00
CA GLU A 149 -10.75 -2.68 8.73
C GLU A 149 -10.91 -1.18 8.97
N VAL A 150 -11.35 -0.47 7.94
CA VAL A 150 -11.85 0.90 8.01
C VAL A 150 -13.37 0.83 7.98
N LYS A 151 -14.02 1.29 9.06
CA LYS A 151 -15.47 1.18 9.22
C LYS A 151 -16.20 2.26 8.43
N GLU A 152 -17.35 1.94 7.87
CA GLU A 152 -18.25 2.95 7.34
C GLU A 152 -18.92 3.68 8.52
N GLU A 153 -18.97 5.02 8.46
CA GLU A 153 -19.66 5.87 9.45
C GLU A 153 -21.17 5.92 9.21
#